data_AF-A0A2D9H9Q6-F1
#
_entry.id   AF-A0A2D9H9Q6-F1
#
_cell.length_a   1.000
_cell.length_b   1.000
_cell.length_c   1.000
_cell.angle_alpha   90.00
_cell.angle_beta   90.00
_cell.angle_gamma   90.00
#
_symmetry.space_group_name_H-M   'P 1'
#
loop_
_entity.id
_entity.type
_entity.pdbx_description
1 polymer ?
#
loop_
_entity_poly.entity_id
_entity_poly.type
_entity_poly.pdbx_seq_one_letter_code
_entity_poly.pdbx_strand_id
1 'polypeptide(L)'
;MVTPIEYSDTEVYHTIFLPEHWEAEGPKLPVIFEYTGNYFPKSGSTGEVKDAGLGYGLSGGKYIWVSLPYVHGNLRENQVTWWGDEKATVEYAKVNVPRIIQEYNANPDAVFLCGFSRGAIGVNYLGLHDDEVAKLWTALITHDHFDGIREWKQTEWGAPLSEYQKKATVRLNRVRGRPYLVCQNGDKYGTETFVRERLESVQNFTFIEVRTIEIFGEFPHPLAKSAHTDMWSLLPSDYRTKAWHWMNEVVETAQ
;
A
#
# COMPACT_ATOMS: atom_id res chain seq x y z
N MET A 1 -6.80 -17.04 1.80
CA MET A 1 -6.18 -16.87 0.46
C MET A 1 -7.27 -17.09 -0.56
N VAL A 2 -7.31 -16.31 -1.62
CA VAL A 2 -8.35 -16.37 -2.66
C VAL A 2 -7.66 -16.26 -4.03
N THR A 3 -7.89 -17.26 -4.87
CA THR A 3 -7.46 -17.28 -6.28
C THR A 3 -8.65 -16.87 -7.14
N PRO A 4 -8.59 -15.72 -7.84
CA PRO A 4 -9.66 -15.29 -8.74
C PRO A 4 -9.90 -16.26 -9.90
N ILE A 5 -11.10 -16.24 -10.47
CA ILE A 5 -11.50 -17.17 -11.54
C ILE A 5 -10.59 -17.10 -12.78
N GLU A 6 -10.13 -15.90 -13.16
CA GLU A 6 -9.20 -15.69 -14.26
C GLU A 6 -7.79 -16.27 -14.01
N TYR A 7 -7.51 -16.68 -12.77
CA TYR A 7 -6.27 -17.30 -12.31
C TYR A 7 -6.51 -18.69 -11.69
N SER A 8 -7.68 -19.30 -11.90
CA SER A 8 -8.16 -20.50 -11.19
C SER A 8 -7.23 -21.71 -11.20
N ASP A 9 -6.45 -21.89 -12.26
CA ASP A 9 -5.47 -22.98 -12.36
C ASP A 9 -4.05 -22.56 -11.95
N THR A 10 -3.86 -21.42 -11.28
CA THR A 10 -2.55 -20.80 -10.97
C THR A 10 -2.36 -20.61 -9.46
N GLU A 11 -1.15 -20.23 -9.06
CA GLU A 11 -0.79 -19.79 -7.70
C GLU A 11 -0.79 -18.26 -7.58
N VAL A 12 -1.59 -17.56 -8.40
CA VAL A 12 -1.80 -16.10 -8.28
C VAL A 12 -2.99 -15.85 -7.37
N TYR A 13 -2.74 -15.32 -6.18
CA TYR A 13 -3.77 -15.15 -5.16
C TYR A 13 -3.56 -13.89 -4.32
N HIS A 14 -4.65 -13.36 -3.77
CA HIS A 14 -4.61 -12.37 -2.69
C HIS A 14 -4.91 -13.04 -1.34
N THR A 15 -4.56 -12.37 -0.25
CA THR A 15 -5.10 -12.69 1.07
C THR A 15 -6.22 -11.71 1.40
N ILE A 16 -7.20 -12.18 2.17
CA ILE A 16 -8.25 -11.34 2.72
C ILE A 16 -8.45 -11.70 4.19
N PHE A 17 -8.65 -10.67 5.00
CA PHE A 17 -9.06 -10.74 6.38
C PHE A 17 -10.39 -10.01 6.53
N LEU A 18 -11.32 -10.65 7.24
CA LEU A 18 -12.61 -10.08 7.59
C LEU A 18 -12.62 -9.79 9.10
N PRO A 19 -12.99 -8.57 9.53
CA PRO A 19 -13.19 -8.24 10.94
C PRO A 19 -14.16 -9.18 11.63
N GLU A 20 -14.03 -9.34 12.95
CA GLU A 20 -14.87 -10.25 13.76
C GLU A 20 -16.39 -9.96 13.63
N HIS A 21 -16.76 -8.70 13.39
CA HIS A 21 -18.15 -8.26 13.23
C HIS A 21 -18.59 -8.11 11.77
N TRP A 22 -17.84 -8.66 10.82
CA TRP A 22 -18.26 -8.65 9.42
C TRP A 22 -19.43 -9.60 9.19
N GLU A 23 -20.45 -9.11 8.48
CA GLU A 23 -21.63 -9.88 8.07
C GLU A 23 -21.95 -9.56 6.60
N ALA A 24 -22.26 -10.59 5.81
CA ALA A 24 -22.52 -10.45 4.37
C ALA A 24 -23.68 -9.48 4.06
N GLU A 25 -24.71 -9.47 4.92
CA GLU A 25 -25.88 -8.57 4.82
C GLU A 25 -25.85 -7.43 5.86
N GLY A 26 -24.70 -7.24 6.52
CA GLY A 26 -24.50 -6.24 7.56
C GLY A 26 -24.23 -4.83 7.04
N PRO A 27 -23.83 -3.89 7.92
CA PRO A 27 -23.38 -2.58 7.49
C PRO A 27 -22.11 -2.70 6.64
N LYS A 28 -22.00 -1.84 5.62
CA LYS A 28 -20.79 -1.78 4.79
C LYS A 28 -19.58 -1.35 5.62
N LEU A 29 -18.50 -2.11 5.52
CA LEU A 29 -17.25 -1.80 6.22
C LEU A 29 -16.23 -1.12 5.29
N PRO A 30 -15.43 -0.17 5.77
CA PRO A 30 -14.26 0.30 5.03
C PRO A 30 -13.32 -0.86 4.67
N VAL A 31 -12.60 -0.72 3.56
CA VAL A 31 -11.65 -1.72 3.07
C VAL A 31 -10.28 -1.09 2.81
N ILE A 32 -9.22 -1.79 3.20
CA ILE A 32 -7.83 -1.41 2.94
C ILE A 32 -7.11 -2.49 2.13
N PHE A 33 -6.64 -2.09 0.95
CA PHE A 33 -5.81 -2.90 0.07
C PHE A 33 -4.35 -2.61 0.33
N GLU A 34 -3.50 -3.63 0.33
CA GLU A 34 -2.07 -3.52 0.65
C GLU A 34 -1.21 -4.15 -0.43
N TYR A 35 -0.19 -3.41 -0.88
CA TYR A 35 0.94 -3.97 -1.60
C TYR A 35 2.12 -4.20 -0.66
N THR A 36 2.71 -5.40 -0.72
CA THR A 36 3.83 -5.80 0.15
C THR A 36 5.18 -5.22 -0.28
N GLY A 37 6.12 -5.24 0.68
CA GLY A 37 7.54 -4.98 0.45
C GLY A 37 8.19 -5.96 -0.53
N ASN A 38 9.44 -5.68 -0.91
CA ASN A 38 10.22 -6.57 -1.76
C ASN A 38 10.74 -7.74 -0.93
N TYR A 39 10.93 -8.92 -1.53
CA TYR A 39 11.76 -9.98 -0.95
C TYR A 39 13.13 -9.40 -0.59
N PHE A 40 13.41 -9.35 0.70
CA PHE A 40 14.65 -8.82 1.25
C PHE A 40 14.94 -9.48 2.60
N PRO A 41 15.52 -10.70 2.61
CA PRO A 41 15.73 -11.49 3.82
C PRO A 41 16.49 -10.78 4.93
N LYS A 42 17.37 -9.84 4.57
CA LYS A 42 18.15 -9.04 5.53
C LYS A 42 17.28 -8.17 6.43
N SER A 43 16.13 -7.66 5.95
CA SER A 43 15.15 -6.96 6.79
C SER A 43 14.08 -7.90 7.37
N GLY A 44 14.05 -9.16 6.92
CA GLY A 44 13.00 -10.12 7.23
C GLY A 44 11.80 -10.08 6.28
N SER A 45 11.82 -9.25 5.24
CA SER A 45 10.71 -9.21 4.27
C SER A 45 10.76 -10.40 3.31
N THR A 46 9.67 -11.17 3.24
CA THR A 46 9.47 -12.28 2.30
C THR A 46 8.89 -11.80 0.96
N GLY A 47 8.26 -10.63 0.94
CA GLY A 47 7.53 -10.11 -0.22
C GLY A 47 6.23 -10.85 -0.54
N GLU A 48 5.86 -11.84 0.27
CA GLU A 48 4.63 -12.62 0.10
C GLU A 48 3.41 -11.88 0.67
N VAL A 49 2.27 -11.99 -0.01
CA VAL A 49 0.98 -11.39 0.41
C VAL A 49 0.48 -11.91 1.77
N LYS A 50 0.93 -13.09 2.20
CA LYS A 50 0.51 -13.70 3.47
C LYS A 50 1.26 -13.15 4.69
N ASP A 51 2.41 -12.52 4.45
CA ASP A 51 3.28 -11.95 5.49
C ASP A 51 3.15 -10.42 5.56
N ALA A 52 2.20 -9.86 4.83
CA ALA A 52 1.80 -8.46 4.94
C ALA A 52 1.30 -8.15 6.36
N GLY A 53 1.38 -6.88 6.78
CA GLY A 53 0.89 -6.50 8.10
C GLY A 53 0.47 -5.04 8.25
N LEU A 54 0.79 -4.18 7.28
CA LEU A 54 0.56 -2.74 7.41
C LEU A 54 -0.93 -2.42 7.50
N GLY A 55 -1.73 -2.93 6.56
CA GLY A 55 -3.15 -2.63 6.47
C GLY A 55 -3.91 -3.08 7.72
N TYR A 56 -3.66 -4.31 8.18
CA TYR A 56 -4.24 -4.84 9.41
C TYR A 56 -3.90 -3.99 10.65
N GLY A 57 -2.63 -3.64 10.80
CA GLY A 57 -2.14 -2.86 11.94
C GLY A 57 -2.75 -1.46 11.96
N LEU A 58 -2.72 -0.78 10.81
CA LEU A 58 -3.29 0.55 10.62
C LEU A 58 -4.80 0.57 10.93
N SER A 59 -5.54 -0.41 10.43
CA SER A 59 -7.00 -0.50 10.67
C SER A 59 -7.37 -1.12 12.01
N GLY A 60 -6.39 -1.59 12.79
CA GLY A 60 -6.61 -2.34 14.03
C GLY A 60 -7.54 -3.54 13.89
N GLY A 61 -7.49 -4.23 12.75
CA GLY A 61 -8.38 -5.36 12.46
C GLY A 61 -9.87 -5.01 12.33
N LYS A 62 -10.23 -3.73 12.20
CA LYS A 62 -11.63 -3.28 12.09
C LYS A 62 -12.11 -3.07 10.65
N TYR A 63 -11.21 -3.03 9.68
CA TYR A 63 -11.54 -2.89 8.26
C TYR A 63 -11.36 -4.24 7.58
N ILE A 64 -12.07 -4.44 6.46
CA ILE A 64 -11.71 -5.52 5.53
C ILE A 64 -10.28 -5.24 5.05
N TRP A 65 -9.39 -6.21 5.13
CA TRP A 65 -8.00 -6.03 4.72
C TRP A 65 -7.62 -7.05 3.66
N VAL A 66 -7.04 -6.57 2.57
CA VAL A 66 -6.66 -7.39 1.42
C VAL A 66 -5.21 -7.13 1.07
N SER A 67 -4.37 -8.17 1.00
CA SER A 67 -3.03 -8.03 0.41
C SER A 67 -3.07 -8.44 -1.06
N LEU A 68 -2.88 -7.47 -1.94
CA LEU A 68 -2.90 -7.65 -3.39
C LEU A 68 -1.60 -8.32 -3.87
N PRO A 69 -1.67 -9.25 -4.83
CA PRO A 69 -0.49 -9.83 -5.43
C PRO A 69 0.16 -8.85 -6.39
N TYR A 70 1.46 -9.06 -6.59
CA TYR A 70 2.10 -8.77 -7.86
C TYR A 70 2.04 -10.05 -8.69
N VAL A 71 1.72 -9.96 -9.97
CA VAL A 71 1.62 -11.14 -10.84
C VAL A 71 3.00 -11.40 -11.47
N HIS A 72 3.54 -12.62 -11.34
CA HIS A 72 4.81 -12.97 -11.97
C HIS A 72 4.74 -12.90 -13.51
N GLY A 73 5.86 -12.66 -14.19
CA GLY A 73 5.96 -12.60 -15.66
C GLY A 73 5.56 -13.87 -16.41
N ASN A 74 5.34 -14.99 -15.69
CA ASN A 74 4.84 -16.24 -16.26
C ASN A 74 3.31 -16.35 -16.14
N LEU A 75 2.67 -15.43 -15.41
CA LEU A 75 1.23 -15.41 -15.10
C LEU A 75 0.74 -16.64 -14.31
N ARG A 76 1.64 -17.29 -13.57
CA ARG A 76 1.37 -18.55 -12.86
C ARG A 76 1.46 -18.46 -11.34
N GLU A 77 2.10 -17.43 -10.81
CA GLU A 77 2.38 -17.29 -9.39
C GLU A 77 2.54 -15.82 -8.97
N ASN A 78 2.52 -15.57 -7.68
CA ASN A 78 2.80 -14.24 -7.13
C ASN A 78 4.29 -13.86 -7.27
N GLN A 79 4.56 -12.60 -7.62
CA GLN A 79 5.90 -12.03 -7.70
C GLN A 79 6.34 -11.41 -6.36
N VAL A 80 7.40 -11.95 -5.77
CA VAL A 80 7.97 -11.41 -4.52
C VAL A 80 9.02 -10.30 -4.73
N THR A 81 9.52 -10.09 -5.96
CA THR A 81 10.50 -9.05 -6.27
C THR A 81 10.03 -8.09 -7.37
N TRP A 82 10.02 -6.79 -7.11
CA TRP A 82 9.54 -5.76 -8.06
C TRP A 82 8.16 -6.07 -8.63
N TRP A 83 7.92 -5.76 -9.90
CA TRP A 83 6.58 -5.66 -10.47
C TRP A 83 6.07 -6.94 -11.13
N GLY A 84 6.96 -7.88 -11.45
CA GLY A 84 6.59 -9.06 -12.23
C GLY A 84 6.12 -8.62 -13.61
N ASP A 85 4.95 -9.09 -14.05
CA ASP A 85 4.23 -8.48 -15.16
C ASP A 85 3.45 -7.26 -14.64
N GLU A 86 3.95 -6.07 -14.97
CA GLU A 86 3.36 -4.79 -14.56
C GLU A 86 1.90 -4.67 -15.03
N LYS A 87 1.62 -5.06 -16.27
CA LYS A 87 0.29 -4.95 -16.86
C LYS A 87 -0.66 -5.91 -16.15
N ALA A 88 -0.29 -7.17 -16.00
CA ALA A 88 -1.12 -8.16 -15.32
C ALA A 88 -1.36 -7.79 -13.85
N THR A 89 -0.39 -7.17 -13.18
CA THR A 89 -0.55 -6.66 -11.80
C THR A 89 -1.55 -5.52 -11.72
N VAL A 90 -1.49 -4.54 -12.64
CA VAL A 90 -2.47 -3.44 -12.69
C VAL A 90 -3.87 -3.95 -13.05
N GLU A 91 -3.96 -4.83 -14.05
CA GLU A 91 -5.23 -5.44 -14.47
C GLU A 91 -5.85 -6.31 -13.35
N TYR A 92 -5.02 -6.98 -12.55
CA TYR A 92 -5.50 -7.71 -11.37
C TYR A 92 -6.27 -6.78 -10.43
N ALA A 93 -5.73 -5.59 -10.12
CA ALA A 93 -6.39 -4.63 -9.25
C ALA A 93 -7.69 -4.10 -9.90
N LYS A 94 -7.68 -3.74 -11.18
CA LYS A 94 -8.86 -3.25 -11.90
C LYS A 94 -10.02 -4.25 -11.90
N VAL A 95 -9.73 -5.54 -12.03
CA VAL A 95 -10.73 -6.61 -12.04
C VAL A 95 -11.18 -6.96 -10.62
N ASN A 96 -10.24 -7.16 -9.70
CA ASN A 96 -10.54 -7.78 -8.40
C ASN A 96 -10.93 -6.80 -7.32
N VAL A 97 -10.48 -5.54 -7.35
CA VAL A 97 -10.87 -4.56 -6.33
C VAL A 97 -12.39 -4.31 -6.35
N PRO A 98 -13.04 -4.01 -7.50
CA PRO A 98 -14.49 -3.86 -7.54
C PRO A 98 -15.23 -5.15 -7.16
N ARG A 99 -14.72 -6.31 -7.59
CA ARG A 99 -15.29 -7.62 -7.27
C ARG A 99 -15.29 -7.87 -5.75
N ILE A 100 -14.16 -7.63 -5.09
CA ILE A 100 -14.01 -7.78 -3.64
C ILE A 100 -14.92 -6.80 -2.90
N ILE A 101 -15.01 -5.55 -3.36
CA ILE A 101 -15.92 -4.57 -2.76
C ILE A 101 -17.36 -5.06 -2.78
N GLN A 102 -17.80 -5.63 -3.91
CA GLN A 102 -19.14 -6.20 -4.05
C GLN A 102 -19.33 -7.47 -3.22
N GLU A 103 -18.39 -8.42 -3.30
CA GLU A 103 -18.49 -9.75 -2.69
C GLU A 103 -18.47 -9.70 -1.16
N TYR A 104 -17.66 -8.80 -0.59
CA TYR A 104 -17.50 -8.69 0.85
C TYR A 104 -18.27 -7.51 1.45
N ASN A 105 -19.25 -6.95 0.72
CA ASN A 105 -20.08 -5.84 1.19
C ASN A 105 -19.22 -4.67 1.75
N ALA A 106 -18.12 -4.34 1.08
CA ALA A 106 -17.27 -3.23 1.49
C ALA A 106 -17.93 -1.90 1.12
N ASN A 107 -17.54 -0.83 1.81
CA ASN A 107 -17.97 0.52 1.50
C ASN A 107 -17.19 1.04 0.27
N PRO A 108 -17.85 1.25 -0.89
CA PRO A 108 -17.18 1.73 -2.10
C PRO A 108 -16.65 3.17 -1.96
N ASP A 109 -17.15 3.93 -0.98
CA ASP A 109 -16.71 5.30 -0.72
C ASP A 109 -15.54 5.37 0.29
N ALA A 110 -15.15 4.23 0.89
CA ALA A 110 -14.07 4.14 1.87
C ALA A 110 -13.06 3.04 1.50
N VAL A 111 -12.38 3.22 0.37
CA VAL A 111 -11.41 2.29 -0.20
C VAL A 111 -10.00 2.83 -0.07
N PHE A 112 -9.18 2.22 0.78
CA PHE A 112 -7.81 2.65 1.04
C PHE A 112 -6.82 1.79 0.25
N LEU A 113 -5.76 2.40 -0.28
CA LEU A 113 -4.58 1.68 -0.77
C LEU A 113 -3.37 2.03 0.09
N CYS A 114 -2.74 1.01 0.68
CA CYS A 114 -1.50 1.16 1.42
C CYS A 114 -0.35 0.32 0.85
N GLY A 115 0.87 0.62 1.27
CA GLY A 115 2.00 -0.25 0.97
C GLY A 115 3.27 0.12 1.71
N PHE A 116 4.13 -0.88 1.87
CA PHE A 116 5.43 -0.76 2.54
C PHE A 116 6.59 -1.02 1.58
N SER A 117 7.68 -0.24 1.66
CA SER A 117 8.92 -0.48 0.90
C SER A 117 8.65 -0.48 -0.61
N ARG A 118 8.82 -1.61 -1.32
CA ARG A 118 8.35 -1.79 -2.71
C ARG A 118 6.87 -1.42 -2.85
N GLY A 119 6.03 -1.86 -1.92
CA GLY A 119 4.62 -1.53 -1.88
C GLY A 119 4.34 -0.05 -1.74
N ALA A 120 5.14 0.69 -0.98
CA ALA A 120 5.00 2.15 -0.84
C ALA A 120 5.25 2.87 -2.18
N ILE A 121 6.19 2.37 -2.97
CA ILE A 121 6.38 2.81 -4.37
C ILE A 121 5.16 2.38 -5.21
N GLY A 122 4.72 1.12 -5.04
CA GLY A 122 3.58 0.52 -5.72
C GLY A 122 2.26 1.28 -5.54
N VAL A 123 2.03 1.95 -4.40
CA VAL A 123 0.86 2.82 -4.17
C VAL A 123 0.71 3.85 -5.28
N ASN A 124 1.80 4.49 -5.70
CA ASN A 124 1.77 5.42 -6.84
C ASN A 124 2.02 4.68 -8.15
N TYR A 125 3.06 3.84 -8.21
CA TYR A 125 3.53 3.23 -9.45
C TYR A 125 2.47 2.34 -10.10
N LEU A 126 1.78 1.53 -9.30
CA LEU A 126 0.72 0.61 -9.74
C LEU A 126 -0.67 1.19 -9.44
N GLY A 127 -0.87 1.70 -8.23
CA GLY A 127 -2.17 2.22 -7.79
C GLY A 127 -2.60 3.49 -8.52
N LEU A 128 -1.65 4.29 -9.02
CA LEU A 128 -1.91 5.50 -9.82
C LEU A 128 -1.35 5.37 -11.25
N HIS A 129 -1.18 4.14 -11.75
CA HIS A 129 -0.57 3.83 -13.04
C HIS A 129 -1.28 4.56 -14.20
N ASP A 130 -2.59 4.41 -14.26
CA ASP A 130 -3.50 5.04 -15.22
C ASP A 130 -4.77 5.55 -14.53
N ASP A 131 -5.64 6.22 -15.28
CA ASP A 131 -6.86 6.84 -14.75
C ASP A 131 -7.90 5.80 -14.28
N GLU A 132 -7.85 4.56 -14.79
CA GLU A 132 -8.79 3.50 -14.48
C GLU A 132 -8.48 2.80 -13.16
N VAL A 133 -7.21 2.47 -12.90
CA VAL A 133 -6.81 1.95 -11.58
C VAL A 133 -6.79 3.09 -10.55
N ALA A 134 -6.42 4.31 -10.96
CA ALA A 134 -6.33 5.43 -10.04
C ALA A 134 -7.68 5.74 -9.38
N LYS A 135 -8.82 5.64 -10.08
CA LYS A 135 -10.14 5.99 -9.52
C LYS A 135 -10.67 5.01 -8.46
N LEU A 136 -10.01 3.87 -8.24
CA LEU A 136 -10.47 2.84 -7.30
C LEU A 136 -10.31 3.28 -5.82
N TRP A 137 -9.40 4.21 -5.54
CA TRP A 137 -8.98 4.52 -4.18
C TRP A 137 -9.60 5.82 -3.67
N THR A 138 -10.23 5.79 -2.51
CA THR A 138 -10.65 6.98 -1.75
C THR A 138 -9.43 7.69 -1.16
N ALA A 139 -8.47 6.94 -0.63
CA ALA A 139 -7.30 7.49 0.05
C ALA A 139 -6.07 6.57 -0.04
N LEU A 140 -4.89 7.15 0.11
CA LEU A 140 -3.61 6.46 -0.08
C LEU A 140 -2.71 6.56 1.16
N ILE A 141 -1.96 5.50 1.45
CA ILE A 141 -1.03 5.44 2.58
C ILE A 141 0.30 4.81 2.14
N THR A 142 1.44 5.45 2.40
CA THR A 142 2.76 4.86 2.12
C THR A 142 3.59 4.75 3.37
N HIS A 143 4.37 3.67 3.50
CA HIS A 143 5.38 3.53 4.55
C HIS A 143 6.77 3.16 4.00
N ASP A 144 7.78 3.95 4.34
CA ASP A 144 9.21 3.64 4.10
C ASP A 144 9.60 3.42 2.63
N HIS A 145 9.16 4.32 1.74
CA HIS A 145 9.69 4.67 0.42
C HIS A 145 8.63 5.53 -0.29
N PHE A 146 8.98 6.11 -1.44
CA PHE A 146 8.01 6.82 -2.27
C PHE A 146 8.41 6.71 -3.75
N ASP A 147 7.44 6.84 -4.65
CA ASP A 147 7.67 6.78 -6.09
C ASP A 147 8.40 8.05 -6.58
N GLY A 148 9.43 7.88 -7.40
CA GLY A 148 10.23 8.98 -7.94
C GLY A 148 11.32 9.59 -7.06
N ILE A 149 11.40 9.30 -5.74
CA ILE A 149 12.35 10.01 -4.86
C ILE A 149 13.81 9.54 -4.99
N ARG A 150 14.03 8.32 -5.47
CA ARG A 150 15.39 7.76 -5.65
C ARG A 150 15.48 6.88 -6.88
N GLU A 151 16.69 6.78 -7.42
CA GLU A 151 16.98 5.91 -8.55
C GLU A 151 17.08 4.45 -8.09
N TRP A 152 16.51 3.56 -8.90
CA TRP A 152 16.63 2.12 -8.73
C TRP A 152 17.51 1.59 -9.85
N LYS A 153 18.82 1.78 -9.70
CA LYS A 153 19.81 1.33 -10.69
C LYS A 153 19.62 -0.16 -10.99
N GLN A 154 19.87 -0.55 -12.24
CA GLN A 154 19.67 -1.91 -12.74
C GLN A 154 18.21 -2.33 -12.90
N THR A 155 17.26 -1.38 -12.80
CA THR A 155 15.88 -1.59 -13.28
C THR A 155 15.63 -0.74 -14.51
N GLU A 156 14.74 -1.21 -15.39
CA GLU A 156 14.35 -0.47 -16.60
C GLU A 156 13.32 0.64 -16.30
N TRP A 157 12.66 0.58 -15.15
CA TRP A 157 11.56 1.46 -14.79
C TRP A 157 11.97 2.63 -13.88
N GLY A 158 13.04 2.47 -13.10
CA GLY A 158 13.42 3.38 -12.00
C GLY A 158 14.70 4.18 -12.24
N ALA A 159 15.22 4.19 -13.47
CA ALA A 159 16.42 4.90 -13.88
C ALA A 159 16.32 5.39 -15.34
N PRO A 160 16.96 6.50 -15.74
CA PRO A 160 17.67 7.46 -14.88
C PRO A 160 16.71 8.27 -13.99
N LEU A 161 17.21 8.82 -12.87
CA LEU A 161 16.38 9.51 -11.87
C LEU A 161 15.52 10.64 -12.46
N SER A 162 16.06 11.45 -13.35
CA SER A 162 15.34 12.58 -13.95
C SER A 162 14.12 12.13 -14.75
N GLU A 163 14.23 11.04 -15.50
CA GLU A 163 13.12 10.49 -16.27
C GLU A 163 12.13 9.74 -15.38
N TYR A 164 12.63 9.03 -14.37
CA TYR A 164 11.79 8.37 -13.38
C TYR A 164 10.94 9.37 -12.59
N GLN A 165 11.52 10.50 -12.16
CA GLN A 165 10.80 11.58 -11.48
C GLN A 165 9.69 12.16 -12.34
N LYS A 166 9.92 12.42 -13.63
CA LYS A 166 8.87 12.90 -14.55
C LYS A 166 7.69 11.94 -14.61
N LYS A 167 7.96 10.63 -14.77
CA LYS A 167 6.92 9.59 -14.80
C LYS A 167 6.18 9.46 -13.46
N ALA A 168 6.92 9.52 -12.35
CA ALA A 168 6.34 9.49 -11.01
C ALA A 168 5.45 10.72 -10.75
N THR A 169 5.85 11.91 -11.21
CA THR A 169 5.03 13.13 -11.12
C THR A 169 3.73 12.99 -11.92
N VAL A 170 3.73 12.36 -13.10
CA VAL A 170 2.49 12.09 -13.85
C VAL A 170 1.54 11.21 -13.04
N ARG A 171 2.05 10.14 -12.40
CA ARG A 171 1.25 9.28 -11.53
C ARG A 171 0.75 10.01 -10.28
N LEU A 172 1.63 10.75 -9.61
CA LEU A 172 1.30 11.51 -8.40
C LEU A 172 0.19 12.56 -8.65
N ASN A 173 0.18 13.20 -9.83
CA ASN A 173 -0.91 14.12 -10.20
C ASN A 173 -2.29 13.44 -10.25
N ARG A 174 -2.34 12.12 -10.40
CA ARG A 174 -3.62 11.38 -10.33
C ARG A 174 -4.18 11.30 -8.92
N VAL A 175 -3.45 11.67 -7.86
CA VAL A 175 -4.02 11.80 -6.50
C VAL A 175 -5.23 12.72 -6.51
N ARG A 176 -5.25 13.78 -7.33
CA ARG A 176 -6.42 14.65 -7.56
C ARG A 176 -7.11 15.11 -6.26
N GLY A 177 -6.31 15.53 -5.28
CA GLY A 177 -6.79 16.08 -4.01
C GLY A 177 -7.29 15.05 -2.99
N ARG A 178 -7.22 13.74 -3.28
CA ARG A 178 -7.63 12.69 -2.33
C ARG A 178 -6.70 12.62 -1.13
N PRO A 179 -7.21 12.29 0.08
CA PRO A 179 -6.39 12.17 1.27
C PRO A 179 -5.20 11.23 1.06
N TYR A 180 -4.00 11.69 1.44
CA TYR A 180 -2.77 10.93 1.31
C TYR A 180 -1.95 10.99 2.61
N LEU A 181 -1.74 9.85 3.25
CA LEU A 181 -0.86 9.73 4.41
C LEU A 181 0.51 9.18 4.01
N VAL A 182 1.56 9.96 4.22
CA VAL A 182 2.94 9.54 3.98
C VAL A 182 3.63 9.29 5.32
N CYS A 183 3.83 8.02 5.65
CA CYS A 183 4.61 7.59 6.81
C CYS A 183 6.05 7.25 6.37
N GLN A 184 7.06 7.71 7.11
CA GLN A 184 8.45 7.26 6.92
C GLN A 184 9.23 7.20 8.22
N ASN A 185 10.12 6.23 8.33
CA ASN A 185 11.12 6.09 9.37
C ASN A 185 12.33 6.98 9.07
N GLY A 186 12.13 8.27 9.33
CA GLY A 186 13.00 9.35 8.87
C GLY A 186 12.82 9.64 7.38
N ASP A 187 13.13 10.86 6.95
CA ASP A 187 13.00 11.27 5.55
C ASP A 187 14.36 11.36 4.84
N LYS A 188 15.03 10.23 4.70
CA LYS A 188 16.39 10.17 4.13
C LYS A 188 16.49 10.77 2.72
N TYR A 189 15.42 10.72 1.93
CA TYR A 189 15.43 11.08 0.51
C TYR A 189 14.60 12.33 0.18
N GLY A 190 14.04 13.02 1.17
CA GLY A 190 13.30 14.28 0.97
C GLY A 190 11.95 14.08 0.29
N THR A 191 11.15 13.14 0.76
CA THR A 191 9.84 12.80 0.19
C THR A 191 8.86 13.95 0.32
N GLU A 192 8.80 14.60 1.49
CA GLU A 192 7.91 15.74 1.68
C GLU A 192 8.32 16.89 0.75
N THR A 193 9.63 17.16 0.64
CA THR A 193 10.16 18.14 -0.31
C THR A 193 9.78 17.80 -1.75
N PHE A 194 9.99 16.54 -2.16
CA PHE A 194 9.62 16.09 -3.50
C PHE A 194 8.13 16.30 -3.79
N VAL A 195 7.22 15.91 -2.88
CA VAL A 195 5.78 16.10 -3.08
C VAL A 195 5.43 17.59 -3.20
N ARG A 196 5.99 18.44 -2.32
CA ARG A 196 5.76 19.90 -2.32
C ARG A 196 6.29 20.59 -3.58
N GLU A 197 7.36 20.08 -4.18
CA GLU A 197 7.93 20.63 -5.42
C GLU A 197 7.17 20.20 -6.69
N ARG A 198 6.43 19.09 -6.63
CA ARG A 198 5.78 18.49 -7.81
C ARG A 198 4.28 18.76 -7.91
N LEU A 199 3.64 19.13 -6.81
CA LEU A 199 2.20 19.40 -6.76
C LEU A 199 1.92 20.87 -6.47
N GLU A 200 0.88 21.41 -7.09
CA GLU A 200 0.43 22.79 -6.85
C GLU A 200 -0.08 23.00 -5.41
N SER A 201 -0.68 21.95 -4.82
CA SER A 201 -1.18 21.95 -3.45
C SER A 201 -0.93 20.60 -2.80
N VAL A 202 -0.63 20.62 -1.51
CA VAL A 202 -0.42 19.43 -0.68
C VAL A 202 -1.31 19.43 0.57
N GLN A 203 -2.41 20.20 0.59
CA GLN A 203 -3.30 20.31 1.74
C GLN A 203 -3.97 18.98 2.11
N ASN A 204 -4.12 18.08 1.13
CA ASN A 204 -4.63 16.72 1.30
C ASN A 204 -3.57 15.72 1.78
N PHE A 205 -2.30 16.14 1.94
CA PHE A 205 -1.22 15.29 2.41
C PHE A 205 -0.97 15.48 3.90
N THR A 206 -0.85 14.36 4.61
CA THR A 206 -0.37 14.28 5.99
C THR A 206 0.95 13.53 5.99
N PHE A 207 1.96 14.06 6.69
CA PHE A 207 3.27 13.43 6.83
C PHE A 207 3.48 12.99 8.28
N ILE A 208 3.89 11.73 8.48
CA ILE A 208 4.23 11.18 9.79
C ILE A 208 5.65 10.60 9.73
N GLU A 209 6.54 11.16 10.53
CA GLU A 209 7.86 10.57 10.76
C GLU A 209 7.75 9.48 11.85
N VAL A 210 7.66 8.21 11.43
CA VAL A 210 7.50 7.04 12.30
C VAL A 210 8.86 6.55 12.80
N ARG A 211 9.23 6.88 14.02
CA ARG A 211 10.49 6.39 14.61
C ARG A 211 10.34 4.95 15.10
N THR A 212 10.62 3.96 14.24
CA THR A 212 10.40 2.53 14.59
C THR A 212 11.23 2.08 15.79
N ILE A 213 12.38 2.70 16.03
CA ILE A 213 13.21 2.43 17.21
C ILE A 213 12.50 2.78 18.52
N GLU A 214 11.61 3.77 18.54
CA GLU A 214 10.81 4.11 19.73
C GLU A 214 9.71 3.08 20.01
N ILE A 215 9.27 2.35 18.98
CA ILE A 215 8.22 1.33 19.06
C ILE A 215 8.81 -0.02 19.48
N PHE A 216 9.94 -0.39 18.90
CA PHE A 216 10.54 -1.73 19.07
C PHE A 216 11.68 -1.76 20.09
N GLY A 217 12.26 -0.61 20.45
CA GLY A 217 13.43 -0.49 21.32
C GLY A 217 14.73 -0.90 20.64
N GLU A 218 14.88 -2.19 20.33
CA GLU A 218 16.06 -2.76 19.69
C GLU A 218 15.70 -3.73 18.57
N PHE A 219 16.65 -3.97 17.66
CA PHE A 219 16.51 -4.94 16.58
C PHE A 219 17.64 -5.98 16.64
N PRO A 220 17.36 -7.28 16.41
CA PRO A 220 16.06 -7.83 16.00
C PRO A 220 15.05 -7.90 17.16
N HIS A 221 13.82 -7.51 16.89
CA HIS A 221 12.65 -7.69 17.74
C HIS A 221 11.86 -8.95 17.28
N PRO A 222 11.11 -9.67 18.14
CA PRO A 222 10.34 -10.85 17.74
C PRO A 222 9.40 -10.64 16.53
N LEU A 223 8.90 -9.42 16.34
CA LEU A 223 8.05 -9.04 15.21
C LEU A 223 8.79 -8.40 14.03
N ALA A 224 10.04 -7.97 14.19
CA ALA A 224 10.74 -7.20 13.16
C ALA A 224 12.25 -7.41 13.26
N LYS A 225 12.88 -7.88 12.18
CA LYS A 225 14.34 -8.09 12.17
C LYS A 225 15.15 -6.79 12.03
N SER A 226 14.55 -5.72 11.51
CA SER A 226 15.21 -4.43 11.28
C SER A 226 14.25 -3.26 11.39
N ALA A 227 14.81 -2.05 11.49
CA ALA A 227 14.05 -0.80 11.54
C ALA A 227 13.23 -0.49 10.27
N HIS A 228 13.59 -1.09 9.13
CA HIS A 228 12.82 -1.02 7.88
C HIS A 228 11.76 -2.13 7.90
N THR A 229 10.56 -1.79 8.41
CA THR A 229 9.48 -2.75 8.68
C THR A 229 8.11 -2.07 8.62
N ASP A 230 7.09 -2.80 8.19
CA ASP A 230 5.66 -2.47 8.25
C ASP A 230 5.00 -2.87 9.57
N MET A 231 5.64 -3.76 10.33
CA MET A 231 5.10 -4.33 11.56
C MET A 231 4.96 -3.30 12.70
N TRP A 232 5.44 -2.07 12.52
CA TRP A 232 5.27 -0.97 13.49
C TRP A 232 3.80 -0.70 13.79
N SER A 233 2.94 -0.92 12.79
CA SER A 233 1.50 -0.70 12.88
C SER A 233 0.78 -1.76 13.72
N LEU A 234 1.45 -2.88 14.05
CA LEU A 234 0.90 -3.94 14.91
C LEU A 234 1.07 -3.65 16.40
N LEU A 235 1.96 -2.73 16.78
CA LEU A 235 2.23 -2.39 18.17
C LEU A 235 1.60 -1.06 18.56
N PRO A 236 1.10 -0.92 19.81
CA PRO A 236 0.61 0.37 20.30
C PRO A 236 1.69 1.45 20.22
N SER A 237 1.36 2.57 19.58
CA SER A 237 2.22 3.76 19.51
C SER A 237 1.39 4.98 19.13
N ASP A 238 1.89 6.17 19.43
CA ASP A 238 1.24 7.42 19.02
C ASP A 238 1.16 7.54 17.48
N TYR A 239 2.15 6.99 16.77
CA TYR A 239 2.15 6.92 15.31
C TYR A 239 0.97 6.12 14.78
N ARG A 240 0.72 4.95 15.38
CA ARG A 240 -0.40 4.08 15.02
C ARG A 240 -1.73 4.74 15.33
N THR A 241 -1.85 5.39 16.50
CA THR A 241 -3.04 6.13 16.90
C THR A 241 -3.34 7.28 15.93
N LYS A 242 -2.34 8.05 15.52
CA LYS A 242 -2.49 9.13 14.53
C LYS A 242 -2.95 8.60 13.17
N ALA A 243 -2.33 7.53 12.67
CA ALA A 243 -2.73 6.93 11.40
C ALA A 243 -4.16 6.36 11.45
N TRP A 244 -4.53 5.72 12.56
CA TRP A 244 -5.89 5.24 12.80
C TRP A 244 -6.92 6.39 12.80
N HIS A 245 -6.65 7.48 13.54
CA HIS A 245 -7.54 8.63 13.55
C HIS A 245 -7.70 9.24 12.16
N TRP A 246 -6.58 9.45 11.45
CA TRP A 246 -6.60 9.95 10.08
C TRP A 246 -7.46 9.09 9.15
N MET A 247 -7.35 7.76 9.23
CA MET A 247 -8.19 6.86 8.42
C MET A 247 -9.68 7.03 8.73
N ASN A 248 -10.06 7.17 10.00
CA ASN A 248 -11.47 7.32 10.35
C ASN A 248 -12.02 8.71 10.02
N GLU A 249 -11.22 9.77 10.09
CA GLU A 249 -11.61 11.10 9.58
C GLU A 249 -11.90 11.05 8.07
N VAL A 250 -11.11 10.29 7.30
CA VAL A 250 -11.40 10.07 5.87
C VAL A 250 -12.72 9.33 5.67
N VAL A 251 -13.02 8.31 6.49
CA VAL A 251 -14.29 7.59 6.41
C VAL A 251 -15.48 8.48 6.76
N GLU A 252 -15.37 9.30 7.81
CA GLU A 252 -16.43 10.20 8.26
C GLU A 252 -16.73 11.30 7.25
N THR A 253 -15.71 11.78 6.52
CA THR A 253 -15.87 12.82 5.49
C THR A 253 -16.35 12.30 4.13
N ALA A 254 -16.28 10.99 3.91
CA ALA A 254 -16.78 10.34 2.69
C ALA A 254 -18.28 9.98 2.75
N GLN A 255 -18.91 10.05 3.94
CA GLN A 255 -20.34 9.82 4.18
C GLN A 255 -21.17 11.10 3.96
#